data_AF-A0A7W1V113-F1
#
_entry.id   AF-A0A7W1V113-F1
#
_cell.length_a   1.000
_cell.length_b   1.000
_cell.length_c   1.000
_cell.angle_alpha   90.00
_cell.angle_beta   90.00
_cell.angle_gamma   90.00
#
_symmetry.space_group_name_H-M   'P 1'
#
loop_
_entity.id
_entity.type
_entity.pdbx_description
1 polymer ?
#
loop_
_entity_poly.entity_id
_entity_poly.type
_entity_poly.pdbx_seq_one_letter_code
_entity_poly.pdbx_strand_id
1 'polypeptide(L)'
;GETTFSIFVTTSGNYSVEVSYFGCVETDDVNVNFAELPIVDLGEDIFVCGKVFATLDGTPDNIDDFDEVFYQWFFNGVLIDGATEATLVVTEIGDYTVEVTSPLDCSGSDTISVIISDYTVDLGVDVTLCENASYEIIPVVTGIDPSEATYLWSTGETTFSIVVTTSGNYSVEVSYGECVETDDINVNFRELPIIELGINIIKCADDVVTLNATPSSNVSANFTYTWFYNGGIINNETSSTLDVTEAGIYAVEVNDDGCISTDDIVIEFYANQRCVISQGISPNGDGLNDCLDLLFLDDQLSIVKLSIFNRHGRLVYEQNDYINQWCGQSNNGEVLPTGNYFYVITLQNDPAISGYIYLNK
;
A
#
# COMPACT_ATOMS: atom_id res chain seq x y z
N GLY A 1 35.31 -13.16 -80.69
CA GLY A 1 34.61 -11.88 -80.91
C GLY A 1 33.32 -12.18 -81.63
N GLU A 2 32.28 -11.42 -81.30
CA GLU A 2 31.06 -11.37 -82.09
C GLU A 2 31.36 -10.85 -83.51
N THR A 3 30.62 -11.29 -84.52
CA THR A 3 30.82 -10.89 -85.93
C THR A 3 29.66 -10.03 -86.48
N THR A 4 28.83 -9.52 -85.57
CA THR A 4 27.70 -8.63 -85.88
C THR A 4 28.18 -7.19 -86.09
N PHE A 5 27.34 -6.39 -86.75
CA PHE A 5 27.62 -4.96 -86.97
C PHE A 5 27.51 -4.11 -85.68
N SER A 6 27.04 -4.70 -84.58
CA SER A 6 26.93 -4.07 -83.26
C SER A 6 27.03 -5.13 -82.17
N ILE A 7 27.61 -4.76 -81.03
CA ILE A 7 27.60 -5.55 -79.79
C ILE A 7 26.86 -4.78 -78.69
N PHE A 8 26.18 -5.50 -77.80
CA PHE A 8 25.73 -4.95 -76.53
C PHE A 8 26.73 -5.36 -75.46
N VAL A 9 27.22 -4.39 -74.71
CA VAL A 9 28.17 -4.61 -73.61
C VAL A 9 27.47 -4.29 -72.30
N THR A 10 27.76 -5.06 -71.26
CA THR A 10 27.14 -4.92 -69.93
C THR A 10 28.19 -4.79 -68.83
N THR A 11 29.46 -4.62 -69.20
CA THR A 11 30.61 -4.54 -68.30
C THR A 11 31.56 -3.46 -68.79
N SER A 12 32.26 -2.80 -67.88
CA SER A 12 33.32 -1.87 -68.25
C SER A 12 34.49 -2.62 -68.91
N GLY A 13 35.14 -2.01 -69.89
CA GLY A 13 36.29 -2.58 -70.58
C GLY A 13 36.61 -1.93 -71.91
N ASN A 14 37.78 -2.25 -72.46
CA ASN A 14 38.14 -1.87 -73.81
C ASN A 14 37.61 -2.89 -74.82
N TYR A 15 36.79 -2.43 -75.76
CA TYR A 15 36.20 -3.24 -76.82
C TYR A 15 36.81 -2.83 -78.14
N SER A 16 37.41 -3.77 -78.86
CA SER A 16 37.96 -3.53 -80.19
C SER A 16 37.15 -4.24 -81.27
N VAL A 17 37.07 -3.60 -82.44
CA VAL A 17 36.54 -4.18 -83.67
C VAL A 17 37.65 -4.29 -84.69
N GLU A 18 37.71 -5.42 -85.40
CA GLU A 18 38.63 -5.66 -86.51
C GLU A 18 37.81 -5.91 -87.77
N VAL A 19 38.08 -5.17 -88.84
CA VAL A 19 37.43 -5.34 -90.15
C VAL A 19 38.48 -5.72 -91.18
N SER A 20 38.27 -6.85 -91.87
CA SER A 20 39.14 -7.29 -92.95
C SER A 20 38.44 -7.30 -94.31
N TYR A 21 39.08 -6.71 -95.32
CA TYR A 21 38.61 -6.73 -96.71
C TYR A 21 39.78 -6.94 -97.68
N PHE A 22 39.74 -8.03 -98.45
CA PHE A 22 40.78 -8.41 -99.43
C PHE A 22 42.23 -8.37 -98.89
N GLY A 23 42.42 -8.76 -97.62
CA GLY A 23 43.73 -8.82 -96.97
C GLY A 23 44.21 -7.51 -96.34
N CYS A 24 43.45 -6.42 -96.44
CA CYS A 24 43.61 -5.25 -95.59
C CYS A 24 42.86 -5.49 -94.27
N VAL A 25 43.45 -5.07 -93.15
CA VAL A 25 42.86 -5.16 -91.81
C VAL A 25 42.91 -3.78 -91.19
N GLU A 26 41.76 -3.30 -90.76
CA GLU A 26 41.63 -2.07 -89.97
C GLU A 26 41.05 -2.42 -88.61
N THR A 27 41.51 -1.73 -87.56
CA THR A 27 41.03 -1.90 -86.20
C THR A 27 40.63 -0.57 -85.60
N ASP A 28 39.60 -0.59 -84.77
CA ASP A 28 39.22 0.54 -83.92
C ASP A 28 38.88 0.01 -82.53
N ASP A 29 39.06 0.83 -81.50
CA ASP A 29 38.76 0.46 -80.11
C ASP A 29 38.01 1.57 -79.36
N VAL A 30 37.14 1.13 -78.45
CA VAL A 30 36.36 2.00 -77.59
C VAL A 30 36.40 1.48 -76.17
N ASN A 31 36.80 2.35 -75.25
CA ASN A 31 36.69 2.08 -73.83
C ASN A 31 35.28 2.43 -73.36
N VAL A 32 34.56 1.44 -72.82
CA VAL A 32 33.24 1.63 -72.22
C VAL A 32 33.42 1.53 -70.71
N ASN A 33 33.01 2.57 -69.98
CA ASN A 33 32.97 2.60 -68.53
C ASN A 33 31.52 2.73 -68.07
N PHE A 34 31.03 1.73 -67.34
CA PHE A 34 29.79 1.83 -66.58
C PHE A 34 30.08 2.56 -65.27
N ALA A 35 29.26 3.56 -64.96
CA ALA A 35 29.33 4.27 -63.70
C ALA A 35 28.66 3.43 -62.60
N GLU A 36 29.28 3.37 -61.43
CA GLU A 36 28.67 2.78 -60.23
C GLU A 36 27.54 3.69 -59.72
N LEU A 37 26.55 3.08 -59.05
CA LEU A 37 25.51 3.83 -58.35
C LEU A 37 25.99 4.16 -56.93
N PRO A 38 25.63 5.34 -56.37
CA PRO A 38 25.80 5.59 -54.95
C PRO A 38 25.00 4.55 -54.12
N ILE A 39 25.65 3.88 -53.18
CA ILE A 39 25.02 2.95 -52.25
C ILE A 39 24.74 3.70 -50.96
N VAL A 40 23.47 4.02 -50.69
CA VAL A 40 23.06 4.77 -49.50
C VAL A 40 22.31 3.85 -48.56
N ASP A 41 22.63 3.91 -47.27
CA ASP A 41 21.99 3.17 -46.19
C ASP A 41 21.92 4.09 -44.96
N LEU A 42 20.72 4.56 -44.63
CA LEU A 42 20.45 5.41 -43.47
C LEU A 42 20.33 4.59 -42.17
N GLY A 43 20.30 3.26 -42.27
CA GLY A 43 20.14 2.34 -41.15
C GLY A 43 18.69 2.04 -40.78
N GLU A 44 18.51 1.41 -39.61
CA GLU A 44 17.19 1.06 -39.06
C GLU A 44 16.43 2.31 -38.59
N ASP A 45 15.09 2.22 -38.53
CA ASP A 45 14.21 3.31 -38.07
C ASP A 45 14.63 3.84 -36.67
N ILE A 46 14.55 5.16 -36.50
CA ILE A 46 14.99 5.83 -35.27
C ILE A 46 13.81 6.06 -34.33
N PHE A 47 13.95 5.57 -33.09
CA PHE A 47 13.08 5.91 -31.97
C PHE A 47 13.74 6.95 -31.06
N VAL A 48 13.18 8.15 -31.00
CA VAL A 48 13.72 9.24 -30.17
C VAL A 48 12.85 9.46 -28.95
N CYS A 49 13.49 9.45 -27.78
CA CYS A 49 12.86 9.62 -26.48
C CYS A 49 13.11 11.04 -25.97
N GLY A 50 12.06 11.84 -25.83
CA GLY A 50 12.12 13.19 -25.23
C GLY A 50 13.06 14.22 -25.88
N LYS A 51 13.80 13.88 -26.96
CA LYS A 51 14.74 14.78 -27.64
C LYS A 51 14.18 15.28 -28.98
N VAL A 52 14.38 16.57 -29.21
CA VAL A 52 13.78 17.35 -30.30
C VAL A 52 14.61 17.26 -31.60
N PHE A 53 15.60 16.37 -31.70
CA PHE A 53 16.31 16.17 -32.96
C PHE A 53 17.12 14.87 -33.06
N ALA A 54 17.19 14.31 -34.26
CA ALA A 54 18.15 13.29 -34.67
C ALA A 54 19.04 13.84 -35.80
N THR A 55 20.22 13.26 -36.00
CA THR A 55 21.08 13.59 -37.15
C THR A 55 21.17 12.37 -38.04
N LEU A 56 20.74 12.50 -39.30
CA LEU A 56 20.85 11.50 -40.34
C LEU A 56 22.12 11.74 -41.16
N ASP A 57 22.75 10.69 -41.65
CA ASP A 57 23.94 10.74 -42.51
C ASP A 57 23.68 9.89 -43.76
N GLY A 58 23.58 10.55 -44.92
CA GLY A 58 23.34 9.93 -46.21
C GLY A 58 24.60 9.68 -47.03
N THR A 59 25.79 9.76 -46.43
CA THR A 59 27.06 9.51 -47.12
C THR A 59 27.05 8.10 -47.73
N PRO A 60 27.24 7.93 -49.05
CA PRO A 60 27.29 6.61 -49.66
C PRO A 60 28.39 5.72 -49.10
N ASP A 61 28.11 4.44 -48.91
CA ASP A 61 29.09 3.44 -48.46
C ASP A 61 30.27 3.30 -49.42
N ASN A 62 30.03 3.53 -50.71
CA ASN A 62 31.03 3.51 -51.77
C ASN A 62 31.47 4.92 -52.21
N ILE A 63 31.53 5.88 -51.27
CA ILE A 63 31.90 7.27 -51.58
C ILE A 63 33.27 7.41 -52.27
N ASP A 64 34.22 6.51 -51.98
CA ASP A 64 35.56 6.51 -52.58
C ASP A 64 35.55 6.24 -54.11
N ASP A 65 34.45 5.73 -54.67
CA ASP A 65 34.28 5.52 -56.12
C ASP A 65 33.86 6.80 -56.86
N PHE A 66 33.63 7.90 -56.15
CA PHE A 66 33.15 9.18 -56.70
C PHE A 66 34.05 10.36 -56.30
N ASP A 67 34.36 11.23 -57.27
CA ASP A 67 35.08 12.49 -56.99
C ASP A 67 34.18 13.54 -56.30
N GLU A 68 32.88 13.51 -56.59
CA GLU A 68 31.85 14.40 -56.05
C GLU A 68 30.47 13.71 -56.16
N VAL A 69 29.56 14.01 -55.23
CA VAL A 69 28.15 13.61 -55.27
C VAL A 69 27.27 14.75 -54.77
N PHE A 70 26.01 14.76 -55.18
CA PHE A 70 25.01 15.77 -54.80
C PHE A 70 23.91 15.12 -53.96
N TYR A 71 23.55 15.77 -52.86
CA TYR A 71 22.51 15.29 -51.94
C TYR A 71 21.23 16.10 -52.13
N GLN A 72 20.09 15.44 -51.97
CA GLN A 72 18.80 16.09 -51.81
C GLN A 72 17.94 15.31 -50.82
N TRP A 73 17.44 15.97 -49.79
CA TRP A 73 16.58 15.35 -48.79
C TRP A 73 15.09 15.62 -49.05
N PHE A 74 14.26 14.67 -48.62
CA PHE A 74 12.81 14.70 -48.67
C PHE A 74 12.22 14.32 -47.30
N PHE A 75 11.10 14.94 -46.93
CA PHE A 75 10.30 14.61 -45.76
C PHE A 75 8.90 14.19 -46.19
N ASN A 76 8.49 12.97 -45.85
CA ASN A 76 7.23 12.35 -46.31
C ASN A 76 7.04 12.45 -47.83
N GLY A 77 8.13 12.26 -48.59
CA GLY A 77 8.17 12.39 -50.06
C GLY A 77 8.12 13.82 -50.61
N VAL A 78 8.16 14.84 -49.75
CA VAL A 78 8.19 16.26 -50.15
C VAL A 78 9.61 16.81 -50.03
N LEU A 79 10.08 17.54 -51.04
CA LEU A 79 11.39 18.17 -51.07
C LEU A 79 11.63 19.07 -49.84
N ILE A 80 12.75 18.89 -49.15
CA ILE A 80 13.22 19.82 -48.12
C ILE A 80 14.13 20.86 -48.80
N ASP A 81 13.66 22.11 -48.88
CA ASP A 81 14.37 23.17 -49.59
C ASP A 81 15.73 23.49 -48.95
N GLY A 82 16.78 23.52 -49.78
CA GLY A 82 18.16 23.79 -49.34
C GLY A 82 18.84 22.67 -48.56
N ALA A 83 18.21 21.51 -48.36
CA ALA A 83 18.82 20.36 -47.71
C ALA A 83 19.67 19.57 -48.72
N THR A 84 20.91 20.03 -48.92
CA THR A 84 21.87 19.47 -49.90
C THR A 84 23.18 19.00 -49.28
N GLU A 85 23.24 18.92 -47.96
CA GLU A 85 24.41 18.41 -47.22
C GLU A 85 24.29 16.90 -47.02
N ALA A 86 25.43 16.23 -46.81
CA ALA A 86 25.47 14.79 -46.53
C ALA A 86 24.75 14.42 -45.22
N THR A 87 24.65 15.36 -44.28
CA THR A 87 23.96 15.15 -43.00
C THR A 87 22.75 16.07 -42.86
N LEU A 88 21.71 15.58 -42.19
CA LEU A 88 20.48 16.32 -41.93
C LEU A 88 20.08 16.21 -40.46
N VAL A 89 19.91 17.35 -39.79
CA VAL A 89 19.31 17.40 -38.45
C VAL A 89 17.79 17.49 -38.59
N VAL A 90 17.08 16.49 -38.12
CA VAL A 90 15.63 16.35 -38.24
C VAL A 90 14.97 16.53 -36.88
N THR A 91 13.81 17.20 -36.84
CA THR A 91 13.10 17.53 -35.59
C THR A 91 11.63 17.10 -35.59
N GLU A 92 11.14 16.60 -36.72
CA GLU A 92 9.74 16.22 -36.92
C GLU A 92 9.64 14.71 -37.10
N ILE A 93 8.50 14.13 -36.72
CA ILE A 93 8.21 12.72 -36.95
C ILE A 93 7.84 12.49 -38.41
N GLY A 94 8.28 11.36 -38.98
CA GLY A 94 7.93 10.94 -40.32
C GLY A 94 9.10 10.34 -41.08
N ASP A 95 8.88 10.12 -42.37
CA ASP A 95 9.84 9.41 -43.22
C ASP A 95 10.78 10.42 -43.87
N TYR A 96 12.08 10.22 -43.71
CA TYR A 96 13.12 11.02 -44.36
C TYR A 96 13.82 10.18 -45.42
N THR A 97 13.86 10.69 -46.64
CA THR A 97 14.55 10.07 -47.77
C THR A 97 15.70 10.96 -48.19
N VAL A 98 16.88 10.39 -48.43
CA VAL A 98 17.96 11.09 -49.13
C VAL A 98 18.12 10.48 -50.52
N GLU A 99 18.25 11.33 -51.53
CA GLU A 99 18.68 10.95 -52.86
C GLU A 99 20.09 11.50 -53.09
N VAL A 100 21.00 10.62 -53.49
CA VAL A 100 22.40 10.96 -53.79
C VAL A 100 22.65 10.71 -55.27
N THR A 101 23.07 11.75 -55.98
CA THR A 101 23.27 11.73 -57.44
C THR A 101 24.72 12.03 -57.79
N SER A 102 25.32 11.22 -58.68
CA SER A 102 26.67 11.47 -59.21
C SER A 102 26.65 12.47 -60.38
N PRO A 103 27.81 13.04 -60.79
CA PRO A 103 27.91 13.91 -61.95
C PRO A 103 27.52 13.26 -63.30
N LEU A 104 27.33 11.93 -63.33
CA LEU A 104 26.90 11.17 -64.50
C LEU A 104 25.40 10.82 -64.46
N ASP A 105 24.61 11.50 -63.63
CA ASP A 105 23.16 11.29 -63.42
C ASP A 105 22.81 9.87 -62.91
N CYS A 106 23.73 9.21 -62.22
CA CYS A 106 23.46 7.97 -61.50
C CYS A 106 22.98 8.29 -60.08
N SER A 107 21.81 7.80 -59.68
CA SER A 107 21.27 8.04 -58.34
C SER A 107 21.09 6.77 -57.51
N GLY A 108 21.29 6.95 -56.20
CA GLY A 108 20.92 6.01 -55.15
C GLY A 108 20.08 6.75 -54.10
N SER A 109 19.25 6.02 -53.37
CA SER A 109 18.40 6.62 -52.34
C SER A 109 18.09 5.63 -51.24
N ASP A 110 17.89 6.14 -50.03
CA ASP A 110 17.38 5.35 -48.92
C ASP A 110 16.42 6.16 -48.03
N THR A 111 15.56 5.48 -47.29
CA THR A 111 14.51 6.07 -46.45
C THR A 111 14.54 5.53 -45.04
N ILE A 112 14.45 6.42 -44.05
CA ILE A 112 14.39 6.11 -42.63
C ILE A 112 13.18 6.75 -41.96
N SER A 113 12.51 6.04 -41.06
CA SER A 113 11.39 6.56 -40.28
C SER A 113 11.89 7.13 -38.96
N VAL A 114 11.48 8.36 -38.64
CA VAL A 114 11.77 8.99 -37.35
C VAL A 114 10.49 9.00 -36.51
N ILE A 115 10.52 8.27 -35.40
CA ILE A 115 9.41 8.13 -34.46
C ILE A 115 9.81 8.80 -33.15
N ILE A 116 9.01 9.75 -32.68
CA ILE A 116 9.16 10.35 -31.35
C ILE A 116 8.10 9.74 -30.45
N SER A 117 8.52 9.05 -29.39
CA SER A 117 7.63 8.64 -28.31
C SER A 117 7.88 9.55 -27.12
N ASP A 118 6.85 10.34 -26.77
CA ASP A 118 6.82 11.16 -25.56
C ASP A 118 5.73 10.56 -24.66
N TYR A 119 6.16 9.88 -23.59
CA TYR A 119 5.26 9.28 -22.63
C TYR A 119 5.77 9.54 -21.23
N THR A 120 4.87 9.45 -20.26
CA THR A 120 5.18 9.66 -18.84
C THR A 120 4.73 8.47 -18.01
N VAL A 121 5.39 8.27 -16.88
CA VAL A 121 5.03 7.29 -15.86
C VAL A 121 4.86 8.01 -14.53
N ASP A 122 3.78 7.72 -13.81
CA ASP A 122 3.47 8.30 -12.50
C ASP A 122 2.91 7.20 -11.57
N LEU A 123 3.56 6.94 -10.44
CA LEU A 123 3.16 6.02 -9.38
C LEU A 123 2.31 6.72 -8.31
N GLY A 124 2.19 8.05 -8.36
CA GLY A 124 1.46 8.87 -7.43
C GLY A 124 2.32 9.37 -6.26
N VAL A 125 1.65 9.90 -5.23
CA VAL A 125 2.31 10.42 -4.03
C VAL A 125 2.61 9.30 -3.03
N ASP A 126 3.58 9.53 -2.15
CA ASP A 126 3.88 8.65 -1.01
C ASP A 126 2.63 8.32 -0.18
N VAL A 127 2.51 7.06 0.22
CA VAL A 127 1.37 6.55 0.98
C VAL A 127 1.79 5.99 2.33
N THR A 128 1.02 6.34 3.37
CA THR A 128 1.13 5.74 4.69
C THR A 128 -0.17 5.00 5.00
N LEU A 129 -0.05 3.73 5.38
CA LEU A 129 -1.14 2.79 5.61
C LEU A 129 -0.97 2.14 6.99
N CYS A 130 -2.05 1.63 7.56
CA CYS A 130 -2.02 0.88 8.81
C CYS A 130 -2.02 -0.63 8.54
N GLU A 131 -1.63 -1.41 9.56
CA GLU A 131 -1.40 -2.86 9.51
C GLU A 131 -2.45 -3.65 8.68
N ASN A 132 -2.00 -4.74 8.05
CA ASN A 132 -2.79 -5.66 7.21
C ASN A 132 -3.32 -5.09 5.89
N ALA A 133 -2.94 -3.87 5.53
CA ALA A 133 -3.09 -3.41 4.16
C ALA A 133 -2.05 -4.11 3.27
N SER A 134 -2.52 -4.77 2.21
CA SER A 134 -1.71 -4.90 1.00
C SER A 134 -1.97 -3.66 0.15
N TYR A 135 -0.95 -3.10 -0.48
CA TYR A 135 -1.11 -1.98 -1.39
C TYR A 135 -0.77 -2.41 -2.81
N GLU A 136 -1.72 -2.24 -3.74
CA GLU A 136 -1.45 -2.44 -5.16
C GLU A 136 -0.93 -1.14 -5.76
N ILE A 137 0.30 -1.15 -6.23
CA ILE A 137 0.92 -0.03 -6.94
C ILE A 137 0.62 -0.22 -8.42
N ILE A 138 -0.06 0.76 -9.01
CA ILE A 138 -0.46 0.76 -10.43
C ILE A 138 0.12 2.01 -11.08
N PRO A 139 1.04 1.90 -12.05
CA PRO A 139 1.58 3.04 -12.77
C PRO A 139 0.50 3.66 -13.67
N VAL A 140 0.44 4.98 -13.68
CA VAL A 140 -0.31 5.75 -14.68
C VAL A 140 0.65 6.08 -15.82
N VAL A 141 0.49 5.38 -16.93
CA VAL A 141 1.26 5.61 -18.16
C VAL A 141 0.43 6.47 -19.12
N THR A 142 0.98 7.60 -19.58
CA THR A 142 0.30 8.50 -20.53
C THR A 142 1.15 8.71 -21.77
N GLY A 143 0.55 8.80 -22.96
CA GLY A 143 1.25 9.00 -24.24
C GLY A 143 1.39 7.75 -25.11
N ILE A 144 1.26 6.54 -24.54
CA ILE A 144 1.33 5.24 -25.22
C ILE A 144 0.25 4.27 -24.73
N ASP A 145 0.06 3.15 -25.43
CA ASP A 145 -0.73 2.02 -24.90
C ASP A 145 0.11 1.25 -23.85
N PRO A 146 -0.31 1.20 -22.56
CA PRO A 146 0.46 0.54 -21.52
C PRO A 146 0.65 -0.96 -21.75
N SER A 147 -0.17 -1.60 -22.60
CA SER A 147 -0.05 -3.03 -22.92
C SER A 147 1.06 -3.35 -23.92
N GLU A 148 1.58 -2.33 -24.61
CA GLU A 148 2.73 -2.46 -25.53
C GLU A 148 4.07 -2.14 -24.85
N ALA A 149 4.04 -1.67 -23.60
CA ALA A 149 5.23 -1.39 -22.79
C ALA A 149 5.66 -2.61 -21.96
N THR A 150 6.94 -2.63 -21.58
CA THR A 150 7.50 -3.59 -20.62
C THR A 150 7.81 -2.90 -19.29
N TYR A 151 7.75 -3.66 -18.20
CA TYR A 151 7.90 -3.14 -16.83
C TYR A 151 9.03 -3.89 -16.13
N LEU A 152 9.79 -3.18 -15.30
CA LEU A 152 10.77 -3.75 -14.38
C LEU A 152 10.67 -3.00 -13.04
N TRP A 153 10.15 -3.68 -12.02
CA TRP A 153 10.04 -3.15 -10.68
C TRP A 153 11.34 -3.32 -9.91
N SER A 154 11.56 -2.47 -8.89
CA SER A 154 12.69 -2.61 -7.94
C SER A 154 12.67 -3.95 -7.17
N THR A 155 11.52 -4.63 -7.14
CA THR A 155 11.36 -6.00 -6.62
C THR A 155 11.88 -7.08 -7.56
N GLY A 156 12.15 -6.74 -8.83
CA GLY A 156 12.52 -7.66 -9.92
C GLY A 156 11.32 -8.22 -10.69
N GLU A 157 10.10 -7.82 -10.35
CA GLU A 157 8.88 -8.22 -11.05
C GLU A 157 8.73 -7.44 -12.37
N THR A 158 8.00 -8.03 -13.33
CA THR A 158 7.79 -7.45 -14.68
C THR A 158 6.32 -7.31 -15.05
N THR A 159 5.44 -7.28 -14.05
CA THR A 159 3.99 -7.14 -14.21
C THR A 159 3.60 -5.66 -14.32
N PHE A 160 2.41 -5.38 -14.86
CA PHE A 160 1.88 -4.01 -14.95
C PHE A 160 1.71 -3.35 -13.58
N SER A 161 1.26 -4.11 -12.58
CA SER A 161 1.14 -3.69 -11.18
C SER A 161 1.87 -4.67 -10.26
N ILE A 162 2.17 -4.22 -9.04
CA ILE A 162 2.68 -5.07 -7.96
C ILE A 162 1.86 -4.88 -6.69
N VAL A 163 1.76 -5.93 -5.88
CA VAL A 163 1.12 -5.87 -4.57
C VAL A 163 2.19 -5.98 -3.50
N VAL A 164 2.30 -4.95 -2.67
CA VAL A 164 3.33 -4.85 -1.62
C VAL A 164 2.71 -4.98 -0.24
N THR A 165 3.44 -5.61 0.68
CA THR A 165 3.01 -5.85 2.06
C THR A 165 4.05 -5.42 3.09
N THR A 166 5.13 -4.78 2.64
CA THR A 166 6.25 -4.35 3.48
C THR A 166 6.57 -2.88 3.19
N SER A 167 6.97 -2.13 4.21
CA SER A 167 7.33 -0.72 4.01
C SER A 167 8.62 -0.62 3.19
N GLY A 168 8.68 0.32 2.26
CA GLY A 168 9.83 0.49 1.37
C GLY A 168 9.62 1.54 0.29
N ASN A 169 10.71 1.87 -0.41
CA ASN A 169 10.65 2.65 -1.64
C ASN A 169 10.53 1.68 -2.82
N TYR A 170 9.48 1.84 -3.62
CA TYR A 170 9.22 1.03 -4.79
C TYR A 170 9.38 1.91 -6.03
N SER A 171 10.12 1.43 -7.02
CA SER A 171 10.28 2.13 -8.29
C SER A 171 9.95 1.20 -9.44
N VAL A 172 9.48 1.78 -10.54
CA VAL A 172 9.25 1.06 -11.79
C VAL A 172 10.08 1.70 -12.89
N GLU A 173 10.69 0.87 -13.71
CA GLU A 173 11.21 1.22 -15.02
C GLU A 173 10.21 0.72 -16.06
N VAL A 174 9.67 1.63 -16.86
CA VAL A 174 8.77 1.31 -17.98
C VAL A 174 9.57 1.53 -19.26
N SER A 175 9.49 0.60 -20.20
CA SER A 175 10.16 0.70 -21.49
C SER A 175 9.17 0.56 -22.64
N TYR A 176 9.29 1.42 -23.64
CA TYR A 176 8.53 1.39 -24.89
C TYR A 176 9.46 1.68 -26.07
N GLY A 177 9.71 0.67 -26.91
CA GLY A 177 10.80 0.73 -27.88
C GLY A 177 12.15 0.90 -27.18
N GLU A 178 12.93 1.91 -27.57
CA GLU A 178 14.21 2.26 -26.93
C GLU A 178 14.06 3.25 -25.75
N CYS A 179 12.82 3.70 -25.48
CA CYS A 179 12.55 4.74 -24.50
C CYS A 179 12.25 4.17 -23.13
N VAL A 180 12.90 4.73 -22.12
CA VAL A 180 12.81 4.29 -20.73
C VAL A 180 12.42 5.46 -19.85
N GLU A 181 11.31 5.31 -19.13
CA GLU A 181 10.85 6.25 -18.11
C GLU A 181 10.78 5.56 -16.76
N THR A 182 11.01 6.32 -15.70
CA THR A 182 11.05 5.79 -14.33
C THR A 182 10.27 6.66 -13.38
N ASP A 183 9.65 6.04 -12.40
CA ASP A 183 9.08 6.75 -11.26
C ASP A 183 9.16 5.91 -9.98
N ASP A 184 9.08 6.57 -8.82
CA ASP A 184 9.18 5.94 -7.51
C ASP A 184 8.15 6.44 -6.49
N ILE A 185 7.77 5.57 -5.56
CA ILE A 185 6.79 5.82 -4.50
C ILE A 185 7.28 5.22 -3.18
N ASN A 186 7.14 5.99 -2.09
CA ASN A 186 7.33 5.47 -0.75
C ASN A 186 6.03 4.88 -0.20
N VAL A 187 6.08 3.61 0.20
CA VAL A 187 4.97 2.93 0.89
C VAL A 187 5.38 2.64 2.32
N ASN A 188 4.65 3.21 3.28
CA ASN A 188 4.91 3.04 4.71
C ASN A 188 3.73 2.38 5.43
N PHE A 189 3.88 1.12 5.82
CA PHE A 189 2.95 0.42 6.71
C PHE A 189 3.31 0.66 8.18
N ARG A 190 2.32 1.11 8.96
CA ARG A 190 2.42 1.34 10.39
C ARG A 190 1.62 0.31 11.16
N GLU A 191 2.15 -0.12 12.30
CA GLU A 191 1.42 -1.00 13.21
C GLU A 191 0.28 -0.26 13.90
N LEU A 192 -0.81 -0.97 14.21
CA LEU A 192 -1.88 -0.41 15.02
C LEU A 192 -1.42 -0.28 16.49
N PRO A 193 -1.85 0.77 17.23
CA PRO A 193 -1.59 0.84 18.66
C PRO A 193 -2.27 -0.33 19.39
N ILE A 194 -1.55 -1.02 20.27
CA ILE A 194 -2.11 -2.13 21.06
C ILE A 194 -2.69 -1.58 22.35
N ILE A 195 -4.01 -1.51 22.42
CA ILE A 195 -4.80 -0.98 23.54
C ILE A 195 -5.57 -2.11 24.24
N GLU A 196 -5.59 -2.09 25.58
CA GLU A 196 -6.31 -3.05 26.43
C GLU A 196 -6.68 -2.35 27.75
N LEU A 197 -7.97 -2.14 27.98
CA LEU A 197 -8.57 -1.57 29.19
C LEU A 197 -8.77 -2.64 30.27
N GLY A 198 -8.68 -3.92 29.92
CA GLY A 198 -8.79 -5.06 30.83
C GLY A 198 -10.19 -5.66 30.88
N ILE A 199 -10.39 -6.54 31.87
CA ILE A 199 -11.69 -7.20 32.09
C ILE A 199 -12.71 -6.24 32.71
N ASN A 200 -13.99 -6.52 32.52
CA ASN A 200 -15.10 -5.81 33.17
C ASN A 200 -14.91 -5.71 34.69
N ILE A 201 -15.29 -4.55 35.23
CA ILE A 201 -15.10 -4.22 36.65
C ILE A 201 -16.45 -4.10 37.33
N ILE A 202 -16.62 -4.80 38.44
CA ILE A 202 -17.68 -4.55 39.41
C ILE A 202 -17.09 -3.78 40.59
N LYS A 203 -17.77 -2.70 41.01
CA LYS A 203 -17.26 -1.82 42.08
C LYS A 203 -18.37 -1.28 42.98
N CYS A 204 -17.99 -0.60 44.05
CA CYS A 204 -18.92 0.18 44.87
C CYS A 204 -19.25 1.50 44.17
N ALA A 205 -20.44 2.04 44.40
CA ALA A 205 -20.92 3.26 43.73
C ALA A 205 -20.07 4.51 44.05
N ASP A 206 -19.46 4.56 45.23
CA ASP A 206 -18.62 5.68 45.66
C ASP A 206 -17.14 5.51 45.26
N ASP A 207 -16.76 4.36 44.67
CA ASP A 207 -15.39 4.08 44.25
C ASP A 207 -15.08 4.72 42.90
N VAL A 208 -13.87 5.24 42.76
CA VAL A 208 -13.32 5.72 41.48
C VAL A 208 -12.41 4.64 40.91
N VAL A 209 -12.60 4.32 39.63
CA VAL A 209 -11.70 3.44 38.88
C VAL A 209 -11.00 4.29 37.84
N THR A 210 -9.67 4.18 37.76
CA THR A 210 -8.87 4.82 36.71
C THR A 210 -8.64 3.82 35.58
N LEU A 211 -9.25 4.06 34.43
CA LEU A 211 -8.97 3.33 33.20
C LEU A 211 -7.67 3.85 32.59
N ASN A 212 -6.81 2.95 32.11
CA ASN A 212 -5.55 3.31 31.47
C ASN A 212 -5.55 2.81 30.03
N ALA A 213 -5.59 3.76 29.10
CA ALA A 213 -5.56 3.51 27.67
C ALA A 213 -4.17 3.70 27.04
N THR A 214 -3.11 3.74 27.82
CA THR A 214 -1.76 3.90 27.28
C THR A 214 -1.40 2.65 26.44
N PRO A 215 -1.13 2.79 25.14
CA PRO A 215 -0.79 1.63 24.31
C PRO A 215 0.44 0.89 24.83
N SER A 216 0.40 -0.43 24.77
CA SER A 216 1.52 -1.29 25.17
C SER A 216 2.62 -1.39 24.09
N SER A 217 2.33 -0.95 22.87
CA SER A 217 3.27 -0.95 21.74
C SER A 217 4.07 0.36 21.66
N ASN A 218 5.37 0.27 21.36
CA ASN A 218 6.28 1.42 21.28
C ASN A 218 6.27 2.11 19.90
N VAL A 219 5.15 2.07 19.18
CA VAL A 219 5.09 2.43 17.74
C VAL A 219 5.21 3.95 17.54
N SER A 220 4.70 4.75 18.48
CA SER A 220 4.67 6.21 18.38
C SER A 220 4.69 6.87 19.75
N ALA A 221 5.12 8.14 19.80
CA ALA A 221 5.15 8.95 21.03
C ALA A 221 3.95 9.91 21.15
N ASN A 222 3.13 10.05 20.10
CA ASN A 222 2.11 11.10 19.98
C ASN A 222 0.72 10.53 19.69
N PHE A 223 0.18 9.75 20.64
CA PHE A 223 -1.20 9.26 20.55
C PHE A 223 -2.22 10.34 20.89
N THR A 224 -3.37 10.27 20.24
CA THR A 224 -4.57 11.05 20.59
C THR A 224 -5.69 10.12 21.03
N TYR A 225 -6.50 10.56 21.99
CA TYR A 225 -7.50 9.73 22.66
C TYR A 225 -8.88 10.37 22.51
N THR A 226 -9.88 9.56 22.20
CA THR A 226 -11.31 9.93 22.25
C THR A 226 -12.04 8.93 23.11
N TRP A 227 -12.65 9.38 24.20
CA TRP A 227 -13.39 8.51 25.11
C TRP A 227 -14.89 8.55 24.85
N PHE A 228 -15.56 7.43 25.12
CA PHE A 228 -16.99 7.25 24.94
C PHE A 228 -17.61 6.69 26.22
N TYR A 229 -18.83 7.14 26.54
CA TYR A 229 -19.67 6.62 27.61
C TYR A 229 -21.05 6.26 27.03
N ASN A 230 -21.43 4.98 27.14
CA ASN A 230 -22.67 4.43 26.58
C ASN A 230 -22.89 4.81 25.10
N GLY A 231 -21.81 4.79 24.31
CA GLY A 231 -21.79 5.11 22.89
C GLY A 231 -21.76 6.62 22.54
N GLY A 232 -21.85 7.51 23.53
CA GLY A 232 -21.71 8.95 23.33
C GLY A 232 -20.29 9.43 23.64
N ILE A 233 -19.76 10.37 22.84
CA ILE A 233 -18.44 10.96 23.08
C ILE A 233 -18.43 11.72 24.41
N ILE A 234 -17.40 11.48 25.23
CA ILE A 234 -17.09 12.28 26.42
C ILE A 234 -16.32 13.53 25.95
N ASN A 235 -17.01 14.66 25.89
CA ASN A 235 -16.46 15.88 25.30
C ASN A 235 -15.21 16.39 26.05
N ASN A 236 -14.18 16.75 25.28
CA ASN A 236 -12.90 17.30 25.75
C ASN A 236 -12.04 16.34 26.58
N GLU A 237 -12.36 15.05 26.61
CA GLU A 237 -11.49 14.07 27.25
C GLU A 237 -10.49 13.51 26.24
N THR A 238 -9.21 13.79 26.46
CA THR A 238 -8.10 13.42 25.57
C THR A 238 -6.90 12.83 26.33
N SER A 239 -7.06 12.58 27.62
CA SER A 239 -6.02 11.94 28.45
C SER A 239 -5.88 10.46 28.10
N SER A 240 -4.68 9.92 28.30
CA SER A 240 -4.45 8.47 28.20
C SER A 240 -5.07 7.70 29.36
N THR A 241 -5.60 8.39 30.37
CA THR A 241 -6.31 7.79 31.50
C THR A 241 -7.64 8.49 31.73
N LEU A 242 -8.65 7.73 32.15
CA LEU A 242 -9.98 8.25 32.48
C LEU A 242 -10.43 7.73 33.85
N ASP A 243 -10.77 8.65 34.75
CA ASP A 243 -11.40 8.32 36.03
C ASP A 243 -12.91 8.16 35.84
N VAL A 244 -13.46 6.99 36.19
CA VAL A 244 -14.87 6.66 35.99
C VAL A 244 -15.58 6.40 37.32
N THR A 245 -16.74 7.04 37.51
CA THR A 245 -17.59 6.92 38.70
C THR A 245 -18.87 6.14 38.42
N GLU A 246 -19.46 6.29 37.25
CA GLU A 246 -20.75 5.70 36.92
C GLU A 246 -20.63 4.27 36.37
N ALA A 247 -21.71 3.49 36.51
CA ALA A 247 -21.86 2.24 35.80
C ALA A 247 -22.21 2.49 34.32
N GLY A 248 -21.78 1.61 33.43
CA GLY A 248 -22.01 1.70 31.99
C GLY A 248 -20.86 1.12 31.17
N ILE A 249 -20.94 1.32 29.86
CA ILE A 249 -19.91 0.91 28.92
C ILE A 249 -19.02 2.11 28.64
N TYR A 250 -17.73 1.98 28.92
CA TYR A 250 -16.70 2.94 28.55
C TYR A 250 -15.90 2.37 27.40
N ALA A 251 -15.65 3.19 26.38
CA ALA A 251 -14.79 2.81 25.27
C ALA A 251 -13.78 3.92 24.98
N VAL A 252 -12.65 3.55 24.42
CA VAL A 252 -11.61 4.48 23.98
C VAL A 252 -11.26 4.22 22.53
N GLU A 253 -11.06 5.30 21.78
CA GLU A 253 -10.42 5.30 20.48
C GLU A 253 -9.03 5.93 20.64
N VAL A 254 -7.99 5.18 20.28
CA VAL A 254 -6.61 5.65 20.29
C VAL A 254 -6.14 5.79 18.85
N ASN A 255 -5.84 7.02 18.45
CA ASN A 255 -5.38 7.36 17.12
C ASN A 255 -3.87 7.68 17.13
N ASP A 256 -3.13 6.93 16.33
CA ASP A 256 -1.74 7.16 15.97
C ASP A 256 -1.62 7.64 14.52
N ASP A 257 -1.85 8.94 14.31
CA ASP A 257 -1.64 9.60 13.02
C ASP A 257 -2.32 8.88 11.83
N GLY A 258 -3.60 8.51 12.03
CA GLY A 258 -4.44 7.81 11.07
C GLY A 258 -4.65 6.33 11.40
N CYS A 259 -3.79 5.74 12.23
CA CYS A 259 -3.93 4.35 12.69
C CYS A 259 -4.72 4.27 13.98
N ILE A 260 -5.96 3.78 13.88
CA ILE A 260 -6.94 3.82 14.95
C ILE A 260 -7.16 2.42 15.52
N SER A 261 -7.03 2.30 16.84
CA SER A 261 -7.47 1.12 17.60
C SER A 261 -8.51 1.53 18.63
N THR A 262 -9.38 0.60 18.98
CA THR A 262 -10.44 0.81 19.96
C THR A 262 -10.47 -0.31 20.97
N ASP A 263 -10.90 0.00 22.19
CA ASP A 263 -11.23 -1.01 23.19
C ASP A 263 -12.36 -0.53 24.10
N ASP A 264 -13.08 -1.46 24.73
CA ASP A 264 -14.20 -1.17 25.61
C ASP A 264 -14.21 -2.02 26.89
N ILE A 265 -14.80 -1.46 27.94
CA ILE A 265 -14.92 -2.09 29.26
C ILE A 265 -16.27 -1.76 29.87
N VAL A 266 -16.87 -2.76 30.53
CA VAL A 266 -18.11 -2.59 31.29
C VAL A 266 -17.80 -2.34 32.75
N ILE A 267 -18.36 -1.25 33.29
CA ILE A 267 -18.36 -0.92 34.71
C ILE A 267 -19.75 -1.22 35.28
N GLU A 268 -19.82 -2.10 36.27
CA GLU A 268 -21.04 -2.45 37.00
C GLU A 268 -20.90 -2.10 38.48
N PHE A 269 -22.05 -1.95 39.15
CA PHE A 269 -22.08 -1.86 40.60
C PHE A 269 -22.48 -3.19 41.23
N TYR A 270 -21.95 -3.46 42.41
CA TYR A 270 -22.52 -4.50 43.27
C TYR A 270 -24.01 -4.26 43.50
N ALA A 271 -24.79 -5.33 43.64
CA ALA A 271 -26.22 -5.22 44.00
C ALA A 271 -26.38 -4.41 45.30
N ASN A 272 -25.48 -4.63 46.26
CA ASN A 272 -25.25 -3.73 47.38
C ASN A 272 -24.25 -2.63 46.99
N GLN A 273 -24.75 -1.61 46.29
CA GLN A 273 -23.93 -0.54 45.69
C GLN A 273 -23.03 0.19 46.69
N ARG A 274 -23.41 0.27 47.96
CA ARG A 274 -22.63 0.99 48.98
C ARG A 274 -21.55 0.14 49.62
N CYS A 275 -21.48 -1.16 49.32
CA CYS A 275 -20.51 -2.09 49.89
C CYS A 275 -20.45 -2.02 51.42
N VAL A 276 -21.62 -1.97 52.05
CA VAL A 276 -21.75 -2.01 53.51
C VAL A 276 -22.56 -3.23 53.90
N ILE A 277 -22.12 -3.94 54.93
CA ILE A 277 -22.90 -5.10 55.41
C ILE A 277 -24.29 -4.62 55.82
N SER A 278 -25.34 -5.18 55.18
CA SER A 278 -26.72 -4.79 55.42
C SER A 278 -27.10 -4.99 56.90
N GLN A 279 -27.74 -3.98 57.49
CA GLN A 279 -28.22 -4.06 58.88
C GLN A 279 -29.59 -4.74 59.00
N GLY A 280 -30.23 -5.08 57.89
CA GLY A 280 -31.44 -5.89 57.88
C GLY A 280 -31.73 -6.52 56.53
N ILE A 281 -32.53 -7.59 56.56
CA ILE A 281 -33.08 -8.27 55.40
C ILE A 281 -34.59 -8.44 55.55
N SER A 282 -35.29 -8.46 54.41
CA SER A 282 -36.73 -8.64 54.29
C SER A 282 -37.04 -9.71 53.24
N PRO A 283 -36.99 -11.02 53.59
CA PRO A 283 -37.17 -12.12 52.64
C PRO A 283 -38.63 -12.26 52.16
N ASN A 284 -39.08 -11.31 51.33
CA ASN A 284 -40.44 -11.21 50.79
C ASN A 284 -40.53 -11.55 49.29
N GLY A 285 -39.37 -11.76 48.63
CA GLY A 285 -39.25 -12.12 47.23
C GLY A 285 -39.40 -10.95 46.25
N ASP A 286 -39.24 -9.71 46.72
CA ASP A 286 -39.26 -8.52 45.85
C ASP A 286 -37.91 -8.20 45.20
N GLY A 287 -36.87 -8.98 45.50
CA GLY A 287 -35.51 -8.84 45.00
C GLY A 287 -34.66 -7.82 45.78
N LEU A 288 -35.23 -7.15 46.79
CA LEU A 288 -34.56 -6.11 47.57
C LEU A 288 -34.33 -6.57 49.01
N ASN A 289 -33.05 -6.69 49.39
CA ASN A 289 -32.64 -7.16 50.71
C ASN A 289 -33.28 -8.50 51.12
N ASP A 290 -33.60 -9.38 50.16
CA ASP A 290 -34.14 -10.71 50.44
C ASP A 290 -33.12 -11.61 51.16
N CYS A 291 -31.85 -11.45 50.81
CA CYS A 291 -30.73 -12.19 51.35
C CYS A 291 -29.60 -11.24 51.75
N LEU A 292 -28.75 -11.69 52.66
CA LEU A 292 -27.55 -10.96 53.05
C LEU A 292 -26.48 -11.12 51.97
N ASP A 293 -26.41 -10.17 51.03
CA ASP A 293 -25.42 -10.16 49.96
C ASP A 293 -24.08 -9.55 50.42
N LEU A 294 -23.04 -10.38 50.41
CA LEU A 294 -21.67 -10.08 50.78
C LEU A 294 -20.68 -10.30 49.63
N LEU A 295 -21.15 -10.36 48.37
CA LEU A 295 -20.26 -10.53 47.21
C LEU A 295 -19.12 -9.50 47.19
N PHE A 296 -19.43 -8.23 47.46
CA PHE A 296 -18.42 -7.16 47.53
C PHE A 296 -17.32 -7.44 48.56
N LEU A 297 -17.67 -8.08 49.68
CA LEU A 297 -16.76 -8.37 50.77
C LEU A 297 -15.94 -9.63 50.47
N ASP A 298 -16.54 -10.60 49.78
CA ASP A 298 -15.85 -11.80 49.31
C ASP A 298 -14.79 -11.47 48.25
N ASP A 299 -15.15 -10.66 47.25
CA ASP A 299 -14.22 -10.20 46.20
C ASP A 299 -13.00 -9.47 46.78
N GLN A 300 -13.19 -8.71 47.86
CA GLN A 300 -12.13 -7.90 48.48
C GLN A 300 -11.30 -8.64 49.53
N LEU A 301 -11.94 -9.46 50.38
CA LEU A 301 -11.30 -10.03 51.58
C LEU A 301 -11.35 -11.56 51.65
N SER A 302 -12.00 -12.23 50.69
CA SER A 302 -12.19 -13.68 50.61
C SER A 302 -12.84 -14.26 51.88
N ILE A 303 -14.16 -14.42 51.85
CA ILE A 303 -14.95 -14.95 52.95
C ILE A 303 -14.77 -16.47 53.01
N VAL A 304 -14.23 -16.94 54.13
CA VAL A 304 -14.12 -18.38 54.40
C VAL A 304 -15.45 -18.94 54.91
N LYS A 305 -16.14 -18.19 55.79
CA LYS A 305 -17.35 -18.68 56.46
C LYS A 305 -18.20 -17.56 57.03
N LEU A 306 -19.52 -17.67 56.87
CA LEU A 306 -20.51 -16.93 57.64
C LEU A 306 -21.10 -17.82 58.75
N SER A 307 -21.21 -17.29 59.97
CA SER A 307 -21.91 -17.92 61.09
C SER A 307 -22.92 -16.95 61.68
N ILE A 308 -24.17 -17.38 61.88
CA ILE A 308 -25.26 -16.56 62.39
C ILE A 308 -25.84 -17.17 63.67
N PHE A 309 -26.01 -16.33 64.67
CA PHE A 309 -26.47 -16.67 66.01
C PHE A 309 -27.77 -15.94 66.33
N ASN A 310 -28.67 -16.60 67.06
CA ASN A 310 -29.85 -15.93 67.59
C ASN A 310 -29.52 -15.05 68.80
N ARG A 311 -30.51 -14.31 69.32
CA ARG A 311 -30.37 -13.41 70.48
C ARG A 311 -29.87 -14.05 71.79
N HIS A 312 -29.86 -15.38 71.88
CA HIS A 312 -29.36 -16.11 73.05
C HIS A 312 -27.95 -16.68 72.82
N GLY A 313 -27.28 -16.32 71.70
CA GLY A 313 -25.95 -16.80 71.35
C GLY A 313 -25.90 -18.21 70.77
N ARG A 314 -27.04 -18.79 70.38
CA ARG A 314 -27.07 -20.12 69.72
C ARG A 314 -26.87 -19.97 68.23
N LEU A 315 -25.93 -20.73 67.66
CA LEU A 315 -25.73 -20.85 66.21
C LEU A 315 -27.00 -21.39 65.55
N VAL A 316 -27.50 -20.67 64.54
CA VAL A 316 -28.72 -21.03 63.79
C VAL A 316 -28.47 -21.26 62.30
N TYR A 317 -27.43 -20.63 61.75
CA TYR A 317 -27.02 -20.81 60.36
C TYR A 317 -25.50 -20.71 60.25
N GLU A 318 -24.90 -21.52 59.39
CA GLU A 318 -23.50 -21.39 59.00
C GLU A 318 -23.31 -21.84 57.55
N GLN A 319 -22.38 -21.21 56.85
CA GLN A 319 -22.08 -21.50 55.45
C GLN A 319 -20.62 -21.17 55.17
N ASN A 320 -19.89 -22.12 54.58
CA ASN A 320 -18.54 -21.86 54.07
C ASN A 320 -18.64 -21.21 52.69
N ASP A 321 -17.60 -20.48 52.28
CA ASP A 321 -17.51 -19.81 50.98
C ASP A 321 -18.79 -19.00 50.71
N TYR A 322 -19.13 -18.15 51.69
CA TYR A 322 -20.40 -17.43 51.72
C TYR A 322 -20.35 -16.22 50.79
N ILE A 323 -21.39 -16.06 49.99
CA ILE A 323 -21.60 -14.92 49.09
C ILE A 323 -22.93 -14.25 49.43
N ASN A 324 -24.06 -14.93 49.22
CA ASN A 324 -25.40 -14.34 49.39
C ASN A 324 -26.49 -15.36 49.79
N GLN A 325 -26.13 -16.51 50.35
CA GLN A 325 -27.04 -17.65 50.51
C GLN A 325 -28.05 -17.51 51.67
N TRP A 326 -27.84 -16.59 52.61
CA TRP A 326 -28.69 -16.46 53.80
C TRP A 326 -29.80 -15.45 53.60
N CYS A 327 -31.03 -15.95 53.55
CA CYS A 327 -32.28 -15.23 53.35
C CYS A 327 -33.22 -15.42 54.55
N GLY A 328 -32.66 -15.50 55.77
CA GLY A 328 -33.45 -15.66 57.00
C GLY A 328 -33.82 -17.10 57.36
N GLN A 329 -33.14 -18.11 56.82
CA GLN A 329 -33.34 -19.53 57.15
C GLN A 329 -32.31 -20.06 58.16
N SER A 330 -32.64 -21.15 58.84
CA SER A 330 -31.70 -21.95 59.64
C SER A 330 -30.91 -22.93 58.76
N ASN A 331 -29.91 -23.62 59.32
CA ASN A 331 -29.18 -24.70 58.63
C ASN A 331 -30.08 -25.83 58.10
N ASN A 332 -31.27 -26.01 58.70
CA ASN A 332 -32.24 -27.03 58.27
C ASN A 332 -33.23 -26.49 57.24
N GLY A 333 -33.07 -25.23 56.79
CA GLY A 333 -34.00 -24.55 55.88
C GLY A 333 -35.26 -24.00 56.54
N GLU A 334 -35.38 -24.09 57.87
CA GLU A 334 -36.52 -23.52 58.58
C GLU A 334 -36.45 -22.00 58.60
N VAL A 335 -37.56 -21.32 58.30
CA VAL A 335 -37.64 -19.86 58.37
C VAL A 335 -37.48 -19.39 59.81
N LEU A 336 -36.51 -18.51 60.04
CA LEU A 336 -36.23 -17.95 61.35
C LEU A 336 -37.25 -16.85 61.71
N PRO A 337 -37.62 -16.70 63.00
CA PRO A 337 -38.54 -15.66 63.43
C PRO A 337 -37.96 -14.24 63.28
N THR A 338 -38.83 -13.24 63.10
CA THR A 338 -38.45 -11.82 63.09
C THR A 338 -37.65 -11.44 64.34
N GLY A 339 -36.53 -10.75 64.17
CA GLY A 339 -35.69 -10.31 65.28
C GLY A 339 -34.24 -10.02 64.91
N ASN A 340 -33.44 -9.64 65.92
CA ASN A 340 -32.01 -9.44 65.76
C ASN A 340 -31.26 -10.77 65.80
N TYR A 341 -30.41 -10.96 64.81
CA TYR A 341 -29.42 -12.02 64.70
C TYR A 341 -28.03 -11.41 64.74
N PHE A 342 -27.05 -12.18 65.21
CA PHE A 342 -25.65 -11.77 65.29
C PHE A 342 -24.84 -12.58 64.31
N TYR A 343 -23.96 -11.96 63.54
CA TYR A 343 -23.11 -12.66 62.59
C TYR A 343 -21.64 -12.61 63.00
N VAL A 344 -20.90 -13.62 62.57
CA VAL A 344 -19.43 -13.66 62.54
C VAL A 344 -19.04 -14.10 61.13
N ILE A 345 -18.32 -13.23 60.42
CA ILE A 345 -17.75 -13.48 59.09
C ILE A 345 -16.27 -13.76 59.29
N THR A 346 -15.86 -14.99 58.99
CA THR A 346 -14.46 -15.41 59.00
C THR A 346 -13.86 -15.12 57.63
N LEU A 347 -12.76 -14.37 57.61
CA LEU A 347 -12.01 -14.01 56.41
C LEU A 347 -10.73 -14.85 56.32
N GLN A 348 -10.18 -14.99 55.11
CA GLN A 348 -9.01 -15.85 54.87
C GLN A 348 -7.74 -15.28 55.53
N ASN A 349 -7.49 -13.99 55.37
CA ASN A 349 -6.25 -13.33 55.79
C ASN A 349 -6.46 -12.17 56.79
N ASP A 350 -7.72 -11.92 57.19
CA ASP A 350 -8.11 -10.76 57.97
C ASP A 350 -8.87 -11.13 59.26
N PRO A 351 -8.88 -10.26 60.28
CA PRO A 351 -9.68 -10.48 61.48
C PRO A 351 -11.16 -10.68 61.15
N ALA A 352 -11.80 -11.62 61.86
CA ALA A 352 -13.22 -11.87 61.67
C ALA A 352 -14.06 -10.61 61.95
N ILE A 353 -15.02 -10.34 61.08
CA ILE A 353 -15.97 -9.24 61.22
C ILE A 353 -17.19 -9.75 61.97
N SER A 354 -17.64 -9.03 63.00
CA SER A 354 -18.84 -9.39 63.75
C SER A 354 -19.80 -8.20 63.85
N GLY A 355 -21.08 -8.51 63.94
CA GLY A 355 -22.13 -7.50 63.99
C GLY A 355 -23.49 -8.11 64.20
N TYR A 356 -24.53 -7.35 63.86
CA TYR A 356 -25.91 -7.81 63.95
C TYR A 356 -26.65 -7.49 62.65
N ILE A 357 -27.71 -8.26 62.41
CA ILE A 357 -28.62 -8.08 61.29
C ILE A 357 -30.05 -8.29 61.76
N TYR A 358 -30.94 -7.39 61.37
CA TYR A 358 -32.37 -7.49 61.67
C TYR A 358 -33.09 -8.28 60.58
N LEU A 359 -33.68 -9.41 60.94
CA LEU A 359 -34.56 -10.17 60.06
C LEU A 359 -35.97 -9.64 60.23
N ASN A 360 -36.51 -8.98 59.19
CA ASN A 360 -37.92 -8.58 59.11
C ASN A 360 -38.63 -9.52 58.13
N LYS A 361 -39.85 -9.95 58.45
CA LYS A 361 -40.63 -10.84 57.56
C LYS A 361 -41.92 -10.17 57.16
#